data_AF-X6NPF5-F1
#
_entry.id   AF-X6NPF5-F1
#
_cell.length_a   1.000
_cell.length_b   1.000
_cell.length_c   1.000
_cell.angle_alpha   90.00
_cell.angle_beta   90.00
_cell.angle_gamma   90.00
#
_symmetry.space_group_name_H-M   'P 1'
#
loop_
_entity.id
_entity.type
_entity.pdbx_description
1 polymer ?
#
loop_
_entity_poly.entity_id
_entity_poly.type
_entity_poly.pdbx_seq_one_letter_code
_entity_poly.pdbx_strand_id
1 'polypeptide(L)'
;MGNQTSIKIPHEAKLESSKDIRSPFENVTPLPVPLSNVQCVTHKQEIIICGGSNEKLCYSYNTITNQYKLICSYPENFKVIGQSVVKLMSNNKDTNTITLLSVGGQGAMEEKSTWIMNYVSVWNEKLRKPKNCNKWVPFTDNNDNQISIGRIEDNYFGVRTVIGGSNNNLLFITYLPKNIDVFDLRTFQYIKYGTLPTEYSSIHYHCFVPNVESTMSNKEKNEMILLCQKAGILIKYNEGKNTFQFHKLWVCTTIKSLFFQGWVFVKDVFLFFGGCADKSNGFSDIVYKYSISRNKWVKCEKTWPISLRDCTGVWNEDTMYLHIIGGSDGDRTVTTHIRINLQSWMKEEETEIERLWISEEEEKRDLEENKIELDEMKNEIALEKLKV
;
A
#
# COMPACT_ATOMS: atom_id res chain seq x y z
N MET A 1 26.75 -13.36 71.39
CA MET A 1 27.09 -14.58 70.63
C MET A 1 25.96 -14.81 69.65
N GLY A 2 26.27 -14.70 68.35
CA GLY A 2 25.28 -14.48 67.29
C GLY A 2 24.45 -15.71 66.95
N ASN A 3 23.14 -15.53 66.88
CA ASN A 3 22.24 -16.47 66.22
C ASN A 3 22.23 -16.18 64.72
N GLN A 4 22.93 -17.01 63.94
CA GLN A 4 22.79 -17.06 62.48
C GLN A 4 21.41 -17.64 62.14
N THR A 5 20.52 -16.78 61.65
CA THR A 5 19.29 -17.19 60.98
C THR A 5 19.61 -17.35 59.49
N SER A 6 19.76 -18.59 59.03
CA SER A 6 19.94 -18.92 57.63
C SER A 6 18.60 -18.87 56.90
N ILE A 7 18.42 -17.86 56.06
CA ILE A 7 17.28 -17.72 55.15
C ILE A 7 17.49 -18.73 54.01
N LYS A 8 16.66 -19.79 53.97
CA LYS A 8 16.55 -20.67 52.81
C LYS A 8 15.76 -19.95 51.72
N ILE A 9 16.44 -19.57 50.66
CA ILE A 9 15.83 -19.11 49.40
C ILE A 9 15.18 -20.33 48.74
N PRO A 10 13.88 -20.31 48.38
CA PRO A 10 13.28 -21.41 47.64
C PRO A 10 13.83 -21.46 46.22
N HIS A 11 14.28 -22.66 45.86
CA HIS A 11 14.75 -23.08 44.55
C HIS A 11 13.85 -22.61 43.40
N GLU A 12 14.52 -22.19 42.33
CA GLU A 12 14.03 -21.97 40.98
C GLU A 12 12.94 -22.98 40.59
N ALA A 13 11.70 -22.48 40.49
CA ALA A 13 10.67 -23.16 39.72
C ALA A 13 11.11 -23.10 38.25
N LYS A 14 11.49 -24.25 37.70
CA LYS A 14 11.70 -24.48 36.27
C LYS A 14 10.51 -23.89 35.51
N LEU A 15 10.76 -22.80 34.79
CA LEU A 15 9.89 -22.31 33.75
C LEU A 15 9.87 -23.41 32.68
N GLU A 16 8.76 -24.14 32.57
CA GLU A 16 8.55 -25.10 31.49
C GLU A 16 8.75 -24.38 30.15
N SER A 17 9.80 -24.78 29.45
CA SER A 17 10.17 -24.22 28.16
C SER A 17 9.12 -24.56 27.10
N SER A 18 8.66 -23.50 26.45
CA SER A 18 8.21 -23.46 25.05
C SER A 18 7.17 -24.49 24.62
N LYS A 19 5.90 -24.08 24.68
CA LYS A 19 5.03 -24.38 23.53
C LYS A 19 5.78 -23.91 22.29
N ASP A 20 5.97 -24.81 21.33
CA ASP A 20 6.51 -24.52 20.01
C ASP A 20 5.65 -23.44 19.33
N ILE A 21 6.00 -22.16 19.52
CA ILE A 21 5.37 -21.05 18.84
C ILE A 21 5.92 -21.09 17.42
N ARG A 22 5.32 -21.92 16.56
CA ARG A 22 5.55 -21.83 15.13
C ARG A 22 5.33 -20.38 14.72
N SER A 23 6.38 -19.78 14.17
CA SER A 23 6.33 -18.46 13.55
C SER A 23 5.09 -18.38 12.64
N PRO A 24 4.24 -17.34 12.74
CA PRO A 24 3.07 -17.20 11.88
C PRO A 24 3.45 -16.90 10.42
N PHE A 25 4.75 -16.72 10.16
CA PHE A 25 5.35 -16.42 8.87
C PHE A 25 5.78 -17.72 8.19
N GLU A 26 5.18 -18.00 7.04
CA GLU A 26 5.53 -19.15 6.21
C GLU A 26 6.42 -18.68 5.05
N ASN A 27 7.64 -19.20 4.99
CA ASN A 27 8.46 -19.05 3.79
C ASN A 27 7.83 -19.85 2.65
N VAL A 28 7.65 -19.21 1.50
CA VAL A 28 7.27 -19.90 0.26
C VAL A 28 8.45 -19.92 -0.70
N THR A 29 8.24 -20.49 -1.89
CA THR A 29 9.24 -20.50 -2.95
C THR A 29 9.75 -19.06 -3.19
N PRO A 30 11.08 -18.84 -3.15
CA PRO A 30 11.66 -17.51 -3.34
C PRO A 30 11.36 -16.99 -4.75
N LEU A 31 11.38 -15.67 -4.89
CA LEU A 31 11.21 -15.02 -6.19
C LEU A 31 12.28 -15.52 -7.18
N PRO A 32 11.94 -15.72 -8.47
CA PRO A 32 12.91 -16.12 -9.49
C PRO A 32 14.05 -15.11 -9.67
N VAL A 33 13.79 -13.84 -9.38
CA VAL A 33 14.74 -12.72 -9.44
C VAL A 33 14.54 -11.80 -8.24
N PRO A 34 15.58 -11.09 -7.77
CA PRO A 34 15.42 -10.10 -6.71
C PRO A 34 14.53 -8.92 -7.18
N LEU A 35 13.53 -8.54 -6.38
CA LEU A 35 12.61 -7.45 -6.72
C LEU A 35 12.43 -6.47 -5.56
N SER A 36 12.32 -5.17 -5.85
CA SER A 36 11.97 -4.10 -4.90
C SER A 36 11.01 -3.11 -5.56
N ASN A 37 10.16 -2.44 -4.76
CA ASN A 37 9.07 -1.58 -5.24
C ASN A 37 8.19 -2.26 -6.30
N VAL A 38 7.92 -3.55 -6.09
CA VAL A 38 7.18 -4.40 -7.03
C VAL A 38 5.72 -3.92 -7.11
N GLN A 39 5.06 -4.12 -8.25
CA GLN A 39 3.62 -3.91 -8.36
C GLN A 39 2.93 -5.24 -8.56
N CYS A 40 1.95 -5.53 -7.72
CA CYS A 40 1.28 -6.83 -7.69
C CYS A 40 -0.23 -6.68 -7.79
N VAL A 41 -0.85 -7.62 -8.50
CA VAL A 41 -2.31 -7.70 -8.67
C VAL A 41 -2.75 -9.13 -8.40
N THR A 42 -3.80 -9.31 -7.61
CA THR A 42 -4.40 -10.63 -7.37
C THR A 42 -5.47 -10.95 -8.41
N HIS A 43 -5.50 -12.20 -8.84
CA HIS A 43 -6.57 -12.73 -9.68
C HIS A 43 -6.74 -14.22 -9.41
N LYS A 44 -7.84 -14.58 -8.75
CA LYS A 44 -8.11 -15.95 -8.31
C LYS A 44 -6.96 -16.47 -7.42
N GLN A 45 -6.49 -17.69 -7.66
CA GLN A 45 -5.32 -18.28 -7.00
C GLN A 45 -3.96 -17.81 -7.56
N GLU A 46 -3.91 -16.62 -8.17
CA GLU A 46 -2.69 -16.07 -8.75
C GLU A 46 -2.35 -14.70 -8.20
N ILE A 47 -1.06 -14.45 -7.99
CA ILE A 47 -0.48 -13.14 -7.77
C ILE A 47 0.35 -12.79 -9.00
N ILE A 48 -0.07 -11.77 -9.72
CA ILE A 48 0.61 -11.27 -10.91
C ILE A 48 1.57 -10.18 -10.45
N ILE A 49 2.85 -10.41 -10.71
CA ILE A 49 3.98 -9.59 -10.30
C ILE A 49 4.49 -8.86 -11.55
N CYS A 50 4.42 -7.53 -11.56
CA CYS A 50 4.65 -6.71 -12.75
C CYS A 50 5.94 -5.89 -12.65
N GLY A 51 7.09 -6.52 -12.94
CA GLY A 51 8.41 -5.89 -12.88
C GLY A 51 8.80 -5.49 -11.45
N GLY A 52 9.76 -4.60 -11.33
CA GLY A 52 10.24 -4.00 -10.09
C GLY A 52 11.30 -2.95 -10.42
N SER A 53 11.90 -2.32 -9.41
CA SER A 53 12.97 -1.34 -9.65
C SER A 53 14.08 -1.96 -10.50
N ASN A 54 14.25 -1.46 -11.73
CA ASN A 54 15.20 -1.97 -12.74
C ASN A 54 14.97 -3.42 -13.21
N GLU A 55 13.82 -4.03 -12.90
CA GLU A 55 13.44 -5.36 -13.39
C GLU A 55 12.17 -5.27 -14.23
N LYS A 56 12.21 -5.83 -15.44
CA LYS A 56 11.14 -5.75 -16.44
C LYS A 56 10.32 -7.03 -16.51
N LEU A 57 10.84 -8.15 -16.02
CA LEU A 57 10.17 -9.44 -16.06
C LEU A 57 8.93 -9.46 -15.17
N CYS A 58 7.87 -10.00 -15.73
CA CYS A 58 6.58 -10.18 -15.06
C CYS A 58 6.32 -11.66 -14.83
N TYR A 59 5.84 -12.01 -13.64
CA TYR A 59 5.61 -13.39 -13.22
C TYR A 59 4.18 -13.58 -12.71
N SER A 60 3.64 -14.78 -12.88
CA SER A 60 2.46 -15.24 -12.14
C SER A 60 2.93 -16.24 -11.09
N TYR A 61 2.59 -15.97 -9.84
CA TYR A 61 2.76 -16.89 -8.73
C TYR A 61 1.44 -17.58 -8.42
N ASN A 62 1.42 -18.91 -8.43
CA ASN A 62 0.27 -19.71 -8.04
C ASN A 62 0.27 -19.94 -6.53
N THR A 63 -0.77 -19.48 -5.83
CA THR A 63 -0.85 -19.52 -4.36
C THR A 63 -1.14 -20.91 -3.80
N ILE A 64 -1.58 -21.86 -4.62
CA ILE A 64 -1.86 -23.25 -4.23
C ILE A 64 -0.62 -24.12 -4.42
N THR A 65 0.03 -24.03 -5.58
CA THR A 65 1.21 -24.85 -5.89
C THR A 65 2.53 -24.23 -5.40
N ASN A 66 2.51 -22.97 -4.96
CA ASN A 66 3.69 -22.20 -4.57
C ASN A 66 4.75 -22.12 -5.68
N GLN A 67 4.34 -21.97 -6.94
CA GLN A 67 5.25 -21.93 -8.08
C GLN A 67 5.09 -20.64 -8.88
N TYR A 68 6.16 -20.26 -9.58
CA TYR A 68 6.17 -19.13 -10.50
C TYR A 68 6.19 -19.60 -11.95
N LYS A 69 5.53 -18.82 -12.81
CA LYS A 69 5.66 -18.90 -14.26
C LYS A 69 5.91 -17.51 -14.82
N LEU A 70 6.86 -17.43 -15.76
CA LEU A 70 7.09 -16.20 -16.51
C LEU A 70 5.85 -15.85 -17.36
N ILE A 71 5.46 -14.59 -17.33
CA ILE A 71 4.38 -14.04 -18.16
C ILE A 71 4.99 -13.40 -19.40
N CYS A 72 5.76 -12.33 -19.20
CA CYS A 72 6.41 -11.52 -20.23
C CYS A 72 7.43 -10.56 -19.61
N SER A 73 7.93 -9.62 -20.41
CA SER A 73 8.77 -8.50 -19.98
C SER A 73 8.13 -7.19 -20.40
N TYR A 74 8.35 -6.12 -19.64
CA TYR A 74 8.15 -4.76 -20.13
C TYR A 74 9.07 -4.48 -21.35
N PRO A 75 8.67 -3.57 -22.26
CA PRO A 75 9.48 -3.16 -23.41
C PRO A 75 10.86 -2.58 -23.02
N GLU A 76 11.82 -2.69 -23.95
CA GLU A 76 13.20 -2.19 -23.79
C GLU A 76 13.27 -0.71 -23.36
N ASN A 77 12.43 0.14 -23.95
CA ASN A 77 12.40 1.58 -23.69
C ASN A 77 11.61 1.96 -22.41
N PHE A 78 10.95 1.02 -21.74
CA PHE A 78 10.14 1.32 -20.56
C PHE A 78 10.98 1.32 -19.28
N LYS A 79 11.00 2.45 -18.57
CA LYS A 79 11.62 2.57 -17.24
C LYS A 79 10.63 2.08 -16.18
N VAL A 80 10.94 0.96 -15.56
CA VAL A 80 10.14 0.37 -14.47
C VAL A 80 10.63 0.95 -13.15
N ILE A 81 10.20 2.18 -12.83
CA ILE A 81 10.58 2.85 -11.59
C ILE A 81 9.37 3.54 -10.97
N GLY A 82 8.75 2.90 -9.98
CA GLY A 82 7.64 3.51 -9.24
C GLY A 82 6.39 3.76 -10.07
N GLN A 83 6.18 3.00 -11.15
CA GLN A 83 4.90 2.95 -11.86
C GLN A 83 3.81 2.34 -10.98
N SER A 84 2.55 2.63 -11.32
CA SER A 84 1.37 2.00 -10.71
C SER A 84 0.75 1.01 -11.68
N VAL A 85 0.39 -0.18 -11.20
CA VAL A 85 -0.37 -1.17 -11.99
C VAL A 85 -1.71 -1.42 -11.34
N VAL A 86 -2.79 -1.25 -12.11
CA VAL A 86 -4.16 -1.47 -11.64
C VAL A 86 -4.90 -2.45 -12.54
N LYS A 87 -5.85 -3.17 -11.94
CA LYS A 87 -6.77 -4.06 -12.64
C LYS A 87 -7.98 -3.27 -13.13
N LEU A 88 -8.22 -3.28 -14.44
CA LEU A 88 -9.45 -2.74 -15.00
C LEU A 88 -10.60 -3.71 -14.76
N MET A 89 -11.75 -3.19 -14.32
CA MET A 89 -12.94 -4.01 -14.05
C MET A 89 -13.58 -4.46 -15.37
N SER A 90 -13.65 -5.77 -15.56
CA SER A 90 -14.42 -6.38 -16.64
C SER A 90 -15.80 -6.81 -16.11
N ASN A 91 -16.84 -6.64 -16.94
CA ASN A 91 -18.18 -7.11 -16.61
C ASN A 91 -18.28 -8.64 -16.49
N ASN A 92 -17.25 -9.38 -16.93
CA ASN A 92 -17.28 -10.83 -17.01
C ASN A 92 -16.47 -11.48 -15.87
N LYS A 93 -17.13 -11.66 -14.71
CA LYS A 93 -16.52 -12.12 -13.45
C LYS A 93 -15.93 -13.53 -13.49
N ASP A 94 -16.36 -14.37 -14.43
CA ASP A 94 -15.98 -15.79 -14.47
C ASP A 94 -14.76 -16.09 -15.36
N THR A 95 -14.18 -15.08 -16.00
CA THR A 95 -13.09 -15.32 -16.95
C THR A 95 -11.75 -15.55 -16.25
N ASN A 96 -10.90 -16.41 -16.81
CA ASN A 96 -9.47 -16.56 -16.42
C ASN A 96 -8.62 -15.42 -17.00
N THR A 97 -9.25 -14.29 -17.28
CA THR A 97 -8.68 -13.17 -18.01
C THR A 97 -8.94 -11.87 -17.28
N ILE A 98 -7.93 -11.01 -17.24
CA ILE A 98 -8.05 -9.65 -16.70
C ILE A 98 -7.32 -8.69 -17.61
N THR A 99 -7.65 -7.42 -17.50
CA THR A 99 -6.92 -6.35 -18.17
C THR A 99 -6.19 -5.53 -17.11
N LEU A 100 -4.89 -5.36 -17.28
CA LEU A 100 -4.03 -4.56 -16.42
C LEU A 100 -3.63 -3.29 -17.13
N LEU A 101 -3.64 -2.17 -16.41
CA LEU A 101 -3.15 -0.87 -16.87
C LEU A 101 -1.92 -0.50 -16.04
N SER A 102 -0.83 -0.15 -16.71
CA SER A 102 0.42 0.31 -16.10
C SER A 102 0.63 1.79 -16.45
N VAL A 103 0.75 2.63 -15.43
CA VAL A 103 0.79 4.09 -15.55
C VAL A 103 2.02 4.64 -14.83
N GLY A 104 2.77 5.49 -15.53
CA GLY A 104 3.80 6.35 -14.97
C GLY A 104 5.14 5.67 -14.70
N GLY A 105 5.86 6.22 -13.72
CA GLY A 105 7.25 5.93 -13.39
C GLY A 105 8.27 6.87 -14.06
N GLN A 106 7.83 7.70 -15.00
CA GLN A 106 8.67 8.70 -15.66
C GLN A 106 8.71 10.01 -14.86
N GLY A 107 9.88 10.66 -14.87
CA GLY A 107 10.12 11.93 -14.18
C GLY A 107 9.50 13.15 -14.90
N ALA A 108 9.75 14.33 -14.32
CA ALA A 108 9.48 15.59 -15.00
C ALA A 108 10.35 15.71 -16.26
N MET A 109 9.78 16.25 -17.34
CA MET A 109 10.40 16.40 -18.66
C MET A 109 10.73 15.07 -19.37
N GLU A 110 10.16 13.96 -18.92
CA GLU A 110 10.21 12.67 -19.61
C GLU A 110 8.86 12.33 -20.25
N GLU A 111 8.88 11.80 -21.48
CA GLU A 111 7.68 11.35 -22.17
C GLU A 111 6.92 10.31 -21.35
N LYS A 112 5.67 10.62 -21.03
CA LYS A 112 4.81 9.70 -20.27
C LYS A 112 4.38 8.55 -21.17
N SER A 113 4.31 7.37 -20.59
CA SER A 113 3.91 6.15 -21.31
C SER A 113 2.92 5.36 -20.49
N THR A 114 1.85 4.92 -21.14
CA THR A 114 0.81 4.09 -20.54
C THR A 114 0.70 2.79 -21.31
N TRP A 115 0.67 1.68 -20.59
CA TRP A 115 0.69 0.33 -21.16
C TRP A 115 -0.49 -0.47 -20.66
N ILE A 116 -1.01 -1.33 -21.52
CA ILE A 116 -2.12 -2.22 -21.20
C ILE A 116 -1.71 -3.67 -21.48
N MET A 117 -2.15 -4.59 -20.64
CA MET A 117 -1.96 -6.02 -20.82
C MET A 117 -3.27 -6.77 -20.61
N ASN A 118 -3.70 -7.51 -21.63
CA ASN A 118 -4.73 -8.53 -21.47
C ASN A 118 -4.07 -9.81 -20.98
N TYR A 119 -4.16 -10.05 -19.68
CA TYR A 119 -3.63 -11.23 -19.02
C TYR A 119 -4.61 -12.39 -19.13
N VAL A 120 -4.09 -13.57 -19.45
CA VAL A 120 -4.73 -14.88 -19.41
C VAL A 120 -3.85 -15.79 -18.57
N SER A 121 -4.46 -16.49 -17.62
CA SER A 121 -3.77 -17.42 -16.72
C SER A 121 -2.73 -18.30 -17.45
N VAL A 122 -1.47 -18.26 -17.00
CA VAL A 122 -0.39 -19.11 -17.51
C VAL A 122 -0.42 -20.54 -16.92
N TRP A 123 -1.37 -20.81 -16.04
CA TRP A 123 -1.56 -22.10 -15.38
C TRP A 123 -2.59 -22.99 -16.06
N ASN A 124 -3.42 -22.44 -16.95
CA ASN A 124 -4.43 -23.19 -17.67
C ASN A 124 -4.03 -23.42 -19.14
N GLU A 125 -3.53 -24.63 -19.42
CA GLU A 125 -3.04 -25.02 -20.75
C GLU A 125 -4.16 -25.20 -21.79
N LYS A 126 -5.41 -25.40 -21.35
CA LYS A 126 -6.56 -25.62 -22.24
C LYS A 126 -7.11 -24.31 -22.82
N LEU A 127 -6.68 -23.15 -22.34
CA LEU A 127 -7.16 -21.86 -22.83
C LEU A 127 -6.45 -21.48 -24.13
N ARG A 128 -7.23 -21.29 -25.19
CA ARG A 128 -6.73 -20.68 -26.42
C ARG A 128 -6.34 -19.23 -26.11
N LYS A 129 -5.04 -18.93 -26.17
CA LYS A 129 -4.54 -17.57 -25.98
C LYS A 129 -4.86 -16.72 -27.22
N PRO A 130 -5.64 -15.64 -27.09
CA PRO A 130 -5.77 -14.66 -28.17
C PRO A 130 -4.40 -14.09 -28.57
N LYS A 131 -4.29 -13.54 -29.79
CA LYS A 131 -3.10 -12.81 -30.20
C LYS A 131 -2.88 -11.62 -29.24
N ASN A 132 -1.61 -11.34 -28.93
CA ASN A 132 -1.17 -10.23 -28.06
C ASN A 132 -1.60 -10.31 -26.57
N CYS A 133 -2.11 -11.46 -26.10
CA CYS A 133 -2.27 -11.68 -24.67
C CYS A 133 -0.93 -11.91 -23.96
N ASN A 134 -0.91 -11.62 -22.65
CA ASN A 134 0.26 -11.76 -21.79
C ASN A 134 1.47 -10.97 -22.31
N LYS A 135 1.24 -9.80 -22.88
CA LYS A 135 2.27 -8.85 -23.31
C LYS A 135 1.80 -7.45 -23.02
N TRP A 136 2.73 -6.56 -22.67
CA TRP A 136 2.46 -5.14 -22.61
C TRP A 136 2.39 -4.57 -24.03
N VAL A 137 1.29 -3.88 -24.32
CA VAL A 137 1.10 -3.11 -25.56
C VAL A 137 0.76 -1.65 -25.21
N PRO A 138 1.05 -0.68 -26.09
CA PRO A 138 0.68 0.70 -25.85
C PRO A 138 -0.82 0.82 -25.59
N PHE A 139 -1.21 1.65 -24.64
CA PHE A 139 -2.63 1.95 -24.43
C PHE A 139 -3.13 2.86 -25.55
N THR A 140 -4.17 2.44 -26.27
CA THR A 140 -4.68 3.16 -27.46
C THR A 140 -6.18 3.42 -27.37
N ASP A 141 -6.65 4.44 -28.09
CA ASP A 141 -8.07 4.69 -28.31
C ASP A 141 -8.66 3.73 -29.37
N ASN A 142 -9.94 3.91 -29.72
CA ASN A 142 -10.63 3.09 -30.71
C ASN A 142 -10.10 3.27 -32.15
N ASN A 143 -9.25 4.27 -32.40
CA ASN A 143 -8.64 4.56 -33.69
C ASN A 143 -7.15 4.19 -33.70
N ASP A 144 -6.69 3.39 -32.73
CA ASP A 144 -5.28 3.01 -32.54
C ASP A 144 -4.34 4.18 -32.24
N ASN A 145 -4.85 5.34 -31.81
CA ASN A 145 -4.00 6.44 -31.35
C ASN A 145 -3.50 6.13 -29.95
N GLN A 146 -2.19 6.24 -29.73
CA GLN A 146 -1.59 6.02 -28.41
C GLN A 146 -2.07 7.09 -27.42
N ILE A 147 -2.57 6.63 -26.27
CA ILE A 147 -2.98 7.45 -25.15
C ILE A 147 -1.85 7.45 -24.13
N SER A 148 -1.44 8.66 -23.75
CA SER A 148 -0.51 8.87 -22.65
C SER A 148 -1.22 9.54 -21.48
N ILE A 149 -1.22 8.88 -20.33
CA ILE A 149 -1.71 9.45 -19.08
C ILE A 149 -0.52 10.11 -18.38
N GLY A 150 -0.56 11.44 -18.34
CA GLY A 150 0.41 12.33 -17.72
C GLY A 150 0.91 13.40 -18.69
N ARG A 151 1.30 14.55 -18.14
CA ARG A 151 1.89 15.66 -18.93
C ARG A 151 3.41 15.61 -18.87
N ILE A 152 4.07 16.32 -19.78
CA ILE A 152 5.54 16.29 -19.87
C ILE A 152 6.18 16.83 -18.60
N GLU A 153 5.59 17.88 -18.02
CA GLU A 153 6.01 18.54 -16.79
C GLU A 153 5.70 17.74 -15.51
N ASP A 154 4.74 16.81 -15.58
CA ASP A 154 4.34 16.01 -14.41
C ASP A 154 5.49 15.07 -14.00
N ASN A 155 5.68 14.89 -12.69
CA ASN A 155 6.63 13.92 -12.15
C ASN A 155 5.88 12.70 -11.60
N TYR A 156 5.90 11.59 -12.34
CA TYR A 156 5.19 10.36 -12.02
C TYR A 156 6.09 9.32 -11.31
N PHE A 157 7.21 9.76 -10.73
CA PHE A 157 8.04 8.92 -9.89
C PHE A 157 7.29 8.51 -8.61
N GLY A 158 7.00 7.21 -8.47
CA GLY A 158 6.25 6.69 -7.33
C GLY A 158 4.76 7.06 -7.36
N VAL A 159 4.18 7.26 -8.55
CA VAL A 159 2.75 7.50 -8.76
C VAL A 159 1.91 6.36 -8.18
N ARG A 160 0.73 6.69 -7.67
CA ARG A 160 -0.29 5.71 -7.28
C ARG A 160 -1.59 5.99 -8.00
N THR A 161 -2.29 4.91 -8.35
CA THR A 161 -3.57 5.01 -9.04
C THR A 161 -4.61 4.09 -8.42
N VAL A 162 -5.87 4.53 -8.46
CA VAL A 162 -7.04 3.77 -7.99
C VAL A 162 -8.15 3.89 -9.03
N ILE A 163 -8.83 2.77 -9.30
CA ILE A 163 -10.03 2.75 -10.14
C ILE A 163 -11.24 3.07 -9.25
N GLY A 164 -12.06 4.01 -9.71
CA GLY A 164 -13.34 4.33 -9.12
C GLY A 164 -14.32 4.88 -10.16
N GLY A 165 -15.23 5.75 -9.73
CA GLY A 165 -16.39 6.17 -10.51
C GLY A 165 -17.53 5.19 -10.35
N SER A 166 -18.76 5.71 -10.47
CA SER A 166 -20.00 4.93 -10.45
C SER A 166 -19.93 3.69 -11.36
N ASN A 167 -19.28 3.86 -12.51
CA ASN A 167 -19.11 2.86 -13.57
C ASN A 167 -17.69 2.26 -13.66
N ASN A 168 -16.84 2.42 -12.64
CA ASN A 168 -15.43 1.99 -12.67
C ASN A 168 -14.63 2.54 -13.86
N ASN A 169 -14.99 3.73 -14.34
CA ASN A 169 -14.38 4.38 -15.50
C ASN A 169 -13.41 5.51 -15.12
N LEU A 170 -13.32 5.87 -13.84
CA LEU A 170 -12.44 6.94 -13.39
C LEU A 170 -11.14 6.34 -12.85
N LEU A 171 -10.02 6.89 -13.31
CA LEU A 171 -8.70 6.66 -12.77
C LEU A 171 -8.32 7.87 -11.92
N PHE A 172 -8.21 7.65 -10.62
CA PHE A 172 -7.65 8.63 -9.68
C PHE A 172 -6.14 8.45 -9.64
N ILE A 173 -5.39 9.53 -9.80
CA ILE A 173 -3.94 9.50 -9.96
C ILE A 173 -3.33 10.47 -8.95
N THR A 174 -2.50 9.97 -8.05
CA THR A 174 -1.78 10.78 -7.06
C THR A 174 -0.28 10.74 -7.32
N TYR A 175 0.33 11.93 -7.39
CA TYR A 175 1.72 12.06 -7.83
C TYR A 175 2.39 13.33 -7.28
N LEU A 176 3.70 13.43 -7.52
CA LEU A 176 4.52 14.53 -7.04
C LEU A 176 4.09 15.91 -7.59
N PRO A 177 4.25 16.98 -6.82
CA PRO A 177 4.64 17.00 -5.41
C PRO A 177 3.47 16.68 -4.47
N LYS A 178 2.25 17.10 -4.78
CA LYS A 178 1.05 16.86 -3.95
C LYS A 178 -0.22 16.89 -4.78
N ASN A 179 -0.17 16.29 -5.96
CA ASN A 179 -1.23 16.38 -6.95
C ASN A 179 -2.19 15.20 -6.86
N ILE A 180 -3.45 15.44 -7.21
CA ILE A 180 -4.45 14.41 -7.46
C ILE A 180 -5.27 14.77 -8.70
N ASP A 181 -5.29 13.87 -9.66
CA ASP A 181 -6.00 14.04 -10.92
C ASP A 181 -7.07 12.96 -11.09
N VAL A 182 -8.11 13.28 -11.86
CA VAL A 182 -9.15 12.35 -12.30
C VAL A 182 -9.11 12.27 -13.81
N PHE A 183 -8.87 11.06 -14.32
CA PHE A 183 -8.85 10.75 -15.74
C PHE A 183 -9.98 9.78 -16.08
N ASP A 184 -10.75 10.07 -17.12
CA ASP A 184 -11.82 9.18 -17.60
C ASP A 184 -11.26 8.17 -18.61
N LEU A 185 -11.32 6.90 -18.25
CA LEU A 185 -10.85 5.78 -19.07
C LEU A 185 -11.77 5.50 -20.27
N ARG A 186 -12.94 6.14 -20.37
CA ARG A 186 -13.85 5.99 -21.53
C ARG A 186 -13.63 7.07 -22.59
N THR A 187 -13.48 8.31 -22.14
CA THR A 187 -13.31 9.47 -23.02
C THR A 187 -11.84 9.81 -23.26
N PHE A 188 -10.93 9.22 -22.48
CA PHE A 188 -9.50 9.46 -22.50
C PHE A 188 -9.13 10.93 -22.20
N GLN A 189 -9.90 11.56 -21.30
CA GLN A 189 -9.76 12.97 -20.95
C GLN A 189 -9.60 13.16 -19.45
N TYR A 190 -8.86 14.20 -19.07
CA TYR A 190 -8.83 14.68 -17.69
C TYR A 190 -10.12 15.40 -17.35
N ILE A 191 -10.73 15.00 -16.23
CA ILE A 191 -11.95 15.62 -15.71
C ILE A 191 -11.62 16.68 -14.67
N LYS A 192 -10.65 16.38 -13.79
CA LYS A 192 -10.35 17.24 -12.65
C LYS A 192 -8.87 17.17 -12.29
N TYR A 193 -8.36 18.33 -11.92
CA TYR A 193 -7.07 18.52 -11.28
C TYR A 193 -7.28 19.00 -9.85
N GLY A 194 -6.44 18.54 -8.94
CA GLY A 194 -6.53 18.84 -7.52
C GLY A 194 -5.17 18.80 -6.85
N THR A 195 -5.12 19.39 -5.66
CA THR A 195 -3.94 19.41 -4.81
C THR A 195 -4.32 18.85 -3.46
N LEU A 196 -3.57 17.88 -2.95
CA LEU A 196 -3.81 17.29 -1.65
C LEU A 196 -3.47 18.30 -0.54
N PRO A 197 -4.34 18.45 0.47
CA PRO A 197 -4.10 19.33 1.61
C PRO A 197 -3.15 18.65 2.59
N THR A 198 -1.85 18.78 2.32
CA THR A 198 -0.79 18.31 3.23
C THR A 198 0.31 19.36 3.34
N GLU A 199 0.84 19.48 4.56
CA GLU A 199 2.06 20.25 4.86
C GLU A 199 3.31 19.53 4.40
N TYR A 200 3.21 18.22 4.11
CA TYR A 200 4.32 17.45 3.58
C TYR A 200 4.61 17.85 2.13
N SER A 201 5.90 18.04 1.82
CA SER A 201 6.33 18.64 0.56
C SER A 201 6.20 17.72 -0.66
N SER A 202 6.00 16.40 -0.46
CA SER A 202 6.15 15.42 -1.52
C SER A 202 5.39 14.11 -1.27
N ILE A 203 4.41 13.76 -2.10
CA ILE A 203 3.72 12.46 -2.07
C ILE A 203 4.28 11.55 -3.17
N HIS A 204 4.81 10.39 -2.80
CA HIS A 204 5.30 9.37 -3.73
C HIS A 204 5.46 8.05 -2.97
N TYR A 205 5.33 6.91 -3.66
CA TYR A 205 5.34 5.56 -3.09
C TYR A 205 4.37 5.35 -1.92
N HIS A 206 3.38 6.23 -1.78
CA HIS A 206 2.46 6.26 -0.66
C HIS A 206 1.42 5.13 -0.73
N CYS A 207 0.67 4.97 0.36
CA CYS A 207 -0.53 4.17 0.37
C CYS A 207 -1.68 4.94 -0.27
N PHE A 208 -2.32 4.36 -1.28
CA PHE A 208 -3.50 4.91 -1.91
C PHE A 208 -4.45 3.78 -2.30
N VAL A 209 -5.60 3.71 -1.63
CA VAL A 209 -6.56 2.61 -1.78
C VAL A 209 -8.00 3.13 -1.81
N PRO A 210 -8.94 2.41 -2.45
CA PRO A 210 -10.36 2.72 -2.31
C PRO A 210 -10.84 2.43 -0.88
N ASN A 211 -11.76 3.24 -0.36
CA ASN A 211 -12.40 2.99 0.93
C ASN A 211 -13.49 1.91 0.78
N VAL A 212 -13.22 0.68 1.24
CA VAL A 212 -14.06 -0.50 0.97
C VAL A 212 -15.45 -0.42 1.61
N GLU A 213 -15.62 0.29 2.74
CA GLU A 213 -16.96 0.50 3.32
C GLU A 213 -17.92 1.19 2.34
N SER A 214 -17.42 2.11 1.51
CA SER A 214 -18.22 2.74 0.45
C SER A 214 -18.60 1.74 -0.64
N THR A 215 -17.69 0.83 -1.00
CA THR A 215 -17.88 -0.16 -2.08
C THR A 215 -18.88 -1.26 -1.73
N MET A 216 -19.02 -1.61 -0.45
CA MET A 216 -19.95 -2.64 0.03
C MET A 216 -21.36 -2.11 0.32
N SER A 217 -21.52 -0.80 0.57
CA SER A 217 -22.78 -0.20 1.03
C SER A 217 -23.60 0.52 -0.04
N ASN A 218 -23.26 0.37 -1.34
CA ASN A 218 -23.80 1.17 -2.45
C ASN A 218 -23.64 2.70 -2.26
N LYS A 219 -22.76 3.13 -1.35
CA LYS A 219 -22.34 4.53 -1.23
C LYS A 219 -21.35 4.88 -2.35
N GLU A 220 -21.10 6.17 -2.54
CA GLU A 220 -20.26 6.71 -3.62
C GLU A 220 -18.92 5.96 -3.70
N LYS A 221 -18.66 5.23 -4.80
CA LYS A 221 -17.42 4.46 -5.10
C LYS A 221 -16.15 5.31 -5.23
N ASN A 222 -16.21 6.53 -4.74
CA ASN A 222 -15.27 7.61 -4.98
C ASN A 222 -14.66 8.12 -3.67
N GLU A 223 -14.72 7.29 -2.62
CA GLU A 223 -13.98 7.50 -1.40
C GLU A 223 -12.66 6.72 -1.46
N MET A 224 -11.56 7.41 -1.17
CA MET A 224 -10.21 6.85 -1.19
C MET A 224 -9.46 7.30 0.05
N ILE A 225 -8.52 6.48 0.49
CA ILE A 225 -7.66 6.79 1.62
C ILE A 225 -6.22 6.88 1.13
N LEU A 226 -5.55 7.94 1.54
CA LEU A 226 -4.15 8.18 1.30
C LEU A 226 -3.41 8.27 2.63
N LEU A 227 -2.39 7.43 2.80
CA LEU A 227 -1.50 7.44 3.97
C LEU A 227 -0.05 7.55 3.49
N CYS A 228 0.64 8.61 3.91
CA CYS A 228 2.04 8.89 3.59
C CYS A 228 2.69 9.70 4.70
N GLN A 229 3.50 9.07 5.56
CA GLN A 229 4.15 9.75 6.69
C GLN A 229 3.14 10.58 7.51
N LYS A 230 3.27 11.91 7.54
CA LYS A 230 2.37 12.82 8.25
C LYS A 230 1.05 13.09 7.52
N ALA A 231 0.94 12.70 6.25
CA ALA A 231 -0.24 12.90 5.45
C ALA A 231 -1.19 11.70 5.58
N GLY A 232 -2.21 11.83 6.43
CA GLY A 232 -3.39 10.96 6.39
C GLY A 232 -4.58 11.72 5.82
N ILE A 233 -5.15 11.25 4.72
CA ILE A 233 -6.22 11.96 4.00
C ILE A 233 -7.30 10.97 3.55
N LEU A 234 -8.53 11.20 3.99
CA LEU A 234 -9.74 10.63 3.38
C LEU A 234 -10.20 11.58 2.29
N ILE A 235 -10.21 11.09 1.06
CA ILE A 235 -10.56 11.81 -0.16
C ILE A 235 -11.94 11.34 -0.59
N LYS A 236 -12.90 12.27 -0.76
CA LYS A 236 -14.20 11.99 -1.36
C LYS A 236 -14.32 12.75 -2.66
N TYR A 237 -14.76 12.08 -3.72
CA TYR A 237 -14.96 12.72 -5.01
C TYR A 237 -16.43 12.66 -5.47
N ASN A 238 -17.04 13.83 -5.63
CA ASN A 238 -18.39 13.93 -6.16
C ASN A 238 -18.35 13.96 -7.69
N GLU A 239 -18.81 12.87 -8.32
CA GLU A 239 -18.79 12.68 -9.78
C GLU A 239 -19.73 13.66 -10.51
N GLY A 240 -20.85 14.07 -9.90
CA GLY A 240 -21.80 14.99 -10.52
C GLY A 240 -21.31 16.44 -10.57
N LYS A 241 -20.48 16.85 -9.60
CA LYS A 241 -19.94 18.22 -9.49
C LYS A 241 -18.47 18.32 -9.88
N ASN A 242 -17.78 17.19 -10.07
CA ASN A 242 -16.32 17.10 -10.27
C ASN A 242 -15.53 17.84 -9.16
N THR A 243 -15.94 17.64 -7.91
CA THR A 243 -15.33 18.29 -6.74
C THR A 243 -14.76 17.27 -5.76
N PHE A 244 -13.56 17.57 -5.26
CA PHE A 244 -12.96 16.86 -4.14
C PHE A 244 -13.40 17.44 -2.80
N GLN A 245 -13.56 16.57 -1.81
CA GLN A 245 -13.59 16.91 -0.39
C GLN A 245 -12.49 16.11 0.32
N PHE A 246 -11.80 16.77 1.23
CA PHE A 246 -10.67 16.18 1.94
C PHE A 246 -10.90 16.25 3.43
N HIS A 247 -10.65 15.15 4.12
CA HIS A 247 -10.69 15.07 5.58
C HIS A 247 -9.35 14.53 6.07
N LYS A 248 -8.75 15.22 7.04
CA LYS A 248 -7.49 14.79 7.64
C LYS A 248 -7.75 13.54 8.50
N LEU A 249 -6.91 12.53 8.32
CA LEU A 249 -6.88 11.34 9.17
C LEU A 249 -5.68 11.44 10.10
N TRP A 250 -5.88 11.00 11.34
CA TRP A 250 -4.78 10.87 12.29
C TRP A 250 -3.82 9.78 11.84
N VAL A 251 -2.54 10.10 11.79
CA VAL A 251 -1.45 9.12 11.63
C VAL A 251 -0.69 9.09 12.94
N CYS A 252 -0.45 7.90 13.50
CA CYS A 252 0.24 7.80 14.77
C CYS A 252 1.68 8.35 14.70
N THR A 253 2.16 8.85 15.84
CA THR A 253 3.43 9.54 16.00
C THR A 253 4.63 8.73 15.49
N THR A 254 4.62 7.41 15.68
CA THR A 254 5.69 6.55 15.17
C THR A 254 5.67 6.45 13.65
N ILE A 255 4.51 6.18 13.03
CA ILE A 255 4.39 6.05 11.57
C ILE A 255 4.69 7.37 10.86
N LYS A 256 4.35 8.52 11.47
CA LYS A 256 4.72 9.86 10.98
C LYS A 256 6.23 10.02 10.75
N SER A 257 7.07 9.25 11.43
CA SER A 257 8.54 9.35 11.41
C SER A 257 9.26 8.29 10.58
N LEU A 258 8.51 7.30 10.04
CA LEU A 258 9.08 6.17 9.33
C LEU A 258 8.98 6.36 7.80
N PHE A 259 10.07 6.08 7.09
CA PHE A 259 10.18 6.15 5.64
C PHE A 259 10.16 4.75 5.01
N PHE A 260 9.75 4.65 3.74
CA PHE A 260 9.83 3.43 2.92
C PHE A 260 9.16 2.19 3.54
N GLN A 261 8.04 2.41 4.23
CA GLN A 261 7.26 1.34 4.85
C GLN A 261 6.53 0.50 3.78
N GLY A 262 6.53 -0.81 3.98
CA GLY A 262 5.58 -1.69 3.32
C GLY A 262 4.20 -1.54 3.95
N TRP A 263 3.16 -1.64 3.14
CA TRP A 263 1.80 -1.62 3.62
C TRP A 263 0.95 -2.61 2.84
N VAL A 264 -0.14 -3.05 3.46
CA VAL A 264 -1.23 -3.76 2.80
C VAL A 264 -2.55 -3.31 3.40
N PHE A 265 -3.56 -3.25 2.56
CA PHE A 265 -4.92 -2.98 2.99
C PHE A 265 -5.77 -4.25 2.90
N VAL A 266 -6.38 -4.62 4.01
CA VAL A 266 -7.21 -5.82 4.17
C VAL A 266 -8.56 -5.40 4.76
N LYS A 267 -9.57 -5.31 3.90
CA LYS A 267 -10.95 -4.91 4.25
C LYS A 267 -11.04 -3.51 4.87
N ASP A 268 -10.94 -3.40 6.19
CA ASP A 268 -11.00 -2.15 6.97
C ASP A 268 -9.64 -1.80 7.61
N VAL A 269 -8.68 -2.71 7.51
CA VAL A 269 -7.45 -2.68 8.29
C VAL A 269 -6.25 -2.51 7.38
N PHE A 270 -5.46 -1.47 7.65
CA PHE A 270 -4.11 -1.38 7.13
C PHE A 270 -3.14 -2.10 8.06
N LEU A 271 -2.21 -2.84 7.48
CA LEU A 271 -1.03 -3.33 8.16
C LEU A 271 0.19 -2.65 7.55
N PHE A 272 0.97 -2.00 8.39
CA PHE A 272 2.24 -1.35 8.07
C PHE A 272 3.37 -2.17 8.67
N PHE A 273 4.44 -2.38 7.90
CA PHE A 273 5.58 -3.18 8.30
C PHE A 273 6.85 -2.68 7.61
N GLY A 274 7.99 -2.91 8.26
CA GLY A 274 9.28 -2.46 7.74
C GLY A 274 9.48 -0.95 7.87
N GLY A 275 10.29 -0.41 6.96
CA GLY A 275 10.66 1.00 6.94
C GLY A 275 11.85 1.35 7.81
N CYS A 276 12.31 2.59 7.69
CA CYS A 276 13.49 3.12 8.37
C CYS A 276 13.18 4.46 9.04
N ALA A 277 13.69 4.69 10.25
CA ALA A 277 13.61 5.99 10.90
C ALA A 277 14.81 6.87 10.50
N ASP A 278 14.57 8.15 10.21
CA ASP A 278 15.59 9.13 9.75
C ASP A 278 16.87 9.18 10.60
N LYS A 279 16.79 8.79 11.88
CA LYS A 279 17.88 8.93 12.87
C LYS A 279 18.58 7.63 13.23
N SER A 280 18.18 6.49 12.65
CA SER A 280 18.80 5.20 12.94
C SER A 280 19.03 4.41 11.66
N ASN A 281 20.23 3.83 11.50
CA ASN A 281 20.50 2.81 10.48
C ASN A 281 19.72 1.49 10.71
N GLY A 282 18.84 1.44 11.72
CA GLY A 282 18.03 0.28 12.06
C GLY A 282 16.70 0.28 11.33
N PHE A 283 16.41 -0.82 10.65
CA PHE A 283 15.12 -1.10 10.04
C PHE A 283 14.11 -1.54 11.12
N SER A 284 12.85 -1.10 11.01
CA SER A 284 11.81 -1.50 11.97
C SER A 284 11.21 -2.87 11.64
N ASP A 285 11.27 -3.78 12.60
CA ASP A 285 10.55 -5.05 12.58
C ASP A 285 9.14 -4.93 13.18
N ILE A 286 8.70 -3.72 13.51
CA ILE A 286 7.42 -3.51 14.18
C ILE A 286 6.30 -3.50 13.13
N VAL A 287 5.18 -4.15 13.47
CA VAL A 287 3.95 -4.10 12.69
C VAL A 287 2.96 -3.14 13.34
N TYR A 288 2.43 -2.21 12.56
CA TYR A 288 1.36 -1.32 12.98
C TYR A 288 0.08 -1.65 12.24
N LYS A 289 -1.03 -1.59 12.97
CA LYS A 289 -2.38 -1.81 12.46
C LYS A 289 -3.16 -0.51 12.54
N TYR A 290 -3.86 -0.14 11.47
CA TYR A 290 -4.84 0.95 11.49
C TYR A 290 -6.20 0.44 11.04
N SER A 291 -7.20 0.54 11.90
CA SER A 291 -8.60 0.25 11.55
C SER A 291 -9.30 1.56 11.22
N ILE A 292 -9.87 1.66 10.02
CA ILE A 292 -10.56 2.87 9.55
C ILE A 292 -11.87 3.05 10.32
N SER A 293 -12.68 1.99 10.41
CA SER A 293 -13.98 2.01 11.08
C SER A 293 -13.90 2.42 12.55
N ARG A 294 -12.83 2.00 13.24
CA ARG A 294 -12.56 2.37 14.64
C ARG A 294 -11.72 3.65 14.76
N ASN A 295 -11.21 4.18 13.64
CA ASN A 295 -10.21 5.24 13.57
C ASN A 295 -9.07 5.03 14.59
N LYS A 296 -8.55 3.81 14.66
CA LYS A 296 -7.70 3.34 15.76
C LYS A 296 -6.39 2.75 15.25
N TRP A 297 -5.29 3.22 15.81
CA TRP A 297 -3.96 2.66 15.59
C TRP A 297 -3.59 1.69 16.71
N VAL A 298 -2.90 0.60 16.35
CA VAL A 298 -2.38 -0.39 17.29
C VAL A 298 -0.98 -0.77 16.87
N LYS A 299 -0.03 -0.78 17.81
CA LYS A 299 1.27 -1.44 17.63
C LYS A 299 1.11 -2.91 17.98
N CYS A 300 1.30 -3.80 17.01
CA CYS A 300 1.18 -5.24 17.26
C CYS A 300 2.34 -5.76 18.12
N GLU A 301 2.04 -6.67 19.04
CA GLU A 301 3.08 -7.38 19.82
C GLU A 301 3.94 -8.28 18.93
N LYS A 302 3.31 -8.90 17.94
CA LYS A 302 4.00 -9.76 16.97
C LYS A 302 4.87 -8.88 16.08
N THR A 303 6.17 -9.09 16.15
CA THR A 303 7.13 -8.47 15.25
C THR A 303 7.23 -9.24 13.95
N TRP A 304 7.70 -8.51 12.95
CA TRP A 304 7.98 -8.96 11.61
C TRP A 304 9.33 -9.70 11.59
N PRO A 305 9.46 -10.84 10.89
CA PRO A 305 10.64 -11.70 11.05
C PRO A 305 11.85 -11.18 10.27
N ILE A 306 11.64 -10.28 9.29
CA ILE A 306 12.71 -9.78 8.42
C ILE A 306 12.51 -8.30 8.16
N SER A 307 13.39 -7.49 8.72
CA SER A 307 13.37 -6.04 8.51
C SER A 307 13.73 -5.69 7.07
N LEU A 308 12.73 -5.36 6.26
CA LEU A 308 12.87 -5.02 4.83
C LEU A 308 12.29 -3.63 4.56
N ARG A 309 12.90 -2.92 3.62
CA ARG A 309 12.28 -1.75 2.97
C ARG A 309 11.83 -2.09 1.54
N ASP A 310 10.99 -1.25 0.96
CA ASP A 310 10.58 -1.34 -0.45
C ASP A 310 9.91 -2.69 -0.83
N CYS A 311 9.40 -3.42 0.15
CA CYS A 311 8.64 -4.65 -0.05
C CYS A 311 7.16 -4.34 -0.35
N THR A 312 6.44 -5.29 -0.94
CA THR A 312 5.02 -5.10 -1.27
C THR A 312 4.16 -6.14 -0.59
N GLY A 313 3.15 -5.67 0.15
CA GLY A 313 2.12 -6.50 0.72
C GLY A 313 0.94 -6.66 -0.23
N VAL A 314 0.46 -7.90 -0.38
CA VAL A 314 -0.62 -8.26 -1.29
C VAL A 314 -1.53 -9.24 -0.58
N TRP A 315 -2.79 -8.88 -0.41
CA TRP A 315 -3.78 -9.78 0.16
C TRP A 315 -4.49 -10.58 -0.94
N ASN A 316 -4.49 -11.90 -0.81
CA ASN A 316 -5.29 -12.79 -1.64
C ASN A 316 -6.56 -13.18 -0.87
N GLU A 317 -7.72 -12.71 -1.35
CA GLU A 317 -9.02 -12.97 -0.74
C GLU A 317 -9.42 -14.45 -0.78
N ASP A 318 -9.14 -15.14 -1.89
CA ASP A 318 -9.51 -16.55 -2.07
C ASP A 318 -8.77 -17.48 -1.10
N THR A 319 -7.49 -17.19 -0.82
CA THR A 319 -6.68 -18.03 0.07
C THR A 319 -6.60 -17.51 1.50
N MET A 320 -7.08 -16.28 1.75
CA MET A 320 -6.97 -15.58 3.05
C MET A 320 -5.52 -15.36 3.52
N TYR A 321 -4.55 -15.46 2.62
CA TYR A 321 -3.14 -15.20 2.91
C TYR A 321 -2.75 -13.77 2.52
N LEU A 322 -2.02 -13.12 3.41
CA LEU A 322 -1.21 -11.95 3.09
C LEU A 322 0.13 -12.42 2.57
N HIS A 323 0.52 -11.95 1.39
CA HIS A 323 1.82 -12.19 0.78
C HIS A 323 2.67 -10.94 0.85
N ILE A 324 3.93 -11.09 1.26
CA ILE A 324 4.92 -10.01 1.26
C ILE A 324 6.06 -10.42 0.35
N ILE A 325 6.30 -9.58 -0.65
CA ILE A 325 7.08 -9.92 -1.84
C ILE A 325 8.20 -8.89 -2.01
N GLY A 326 9.42 -9.39 -2.18
CA GLY A 326 10.61 -8.61 -2.50
C GLY A 326 11.06 -7.71 -1.35
N GLY A 327 11.71 -6.61 -1.71
CA GLY A 327 12.26 -5.60 -0.82
C GLY A 327 13.78 -5.50 -0.88
N SER A 328 14.35 -4.81 0.09
CA SER A 328 15.78 -4.67 0.30
C SER A 328 16.12 -4.78 1.78
N ASP A 329 17.26 -5.40 2.08
CA ASP A 329 17.84 -5.53 3.42
C ASP A 329 18.78 -4.36 3.78
N GLY A 330 18.84 -3.32 2.92
CA GLY A 330 19.75 -2.19 3.06
C GLY A 330 20.92 -2.24 2.09
N ASP A 331 21.41 -3.43 1.77
CA ASP A 331 22.57 -3.63 0.91
C ASP A 331 22.15 -4.09 -0.49
N ARG A 332 21.19 -5.01 -0.55
CA ARG A 332 20.79 -5.68 -1.79
C ARG A 332 19.28 -5.75 -1.92
N THR A 333 18.82 -5.91 -3.15
CA THR A 333 17.45 -6.35 -3.42
C THR A 333 17.36 -7.84 -3.12
N VAL A 334 16.28 -8.30 -2.51
CA VAL A 334 16.13 -9.69 -2.05
C VAL A 334 15.08 -10.47 -2.85
N THR A 335 15.17 -11.79 -2.81
CA THR A 335 14.20 -12.72 -3.44
C THR A 335 13.10 -13.17 -2.47
N THR A 336 12.92 -12.45 -1.36
CA THR A 336 12.02 -12.84 -0.27
C THR A 336 10.57 -12.92 -0.76
N HIS A 337 9.91 -14.03 -0.44
CA HIS A 337 8.45 -14.14 -0.52
C HIS A 337 7.98 -14.93 0.71
N ILE A 338 7.21 -14.25 1.54
CA ILE A 338 6.63 -14.80 2.78
C ILE A 338 5.12 -14.66 2.69
N ARG A 339 4.39 -15.62 3.26
CA ARG A 339 2.95 -15.50 3.45
C ARG A 339 2.54 -15.66 4.90
N ILE A 340 1.40 -15.10 5.24
CA ILE A 340 0.82 -15.11 6.58
C ILE A 340 -0.66 -15.40 6.50
N ASN A 341 -1.13 -16.31 7.34
CA ASN A 341 -2.55 -16.52 7.53
C ASN A 341 -3.14 -15.37 8.36
N LEU A 342 -3.93 -14.51 7.71
CA LEU A 342 -4.50 -13.31 8.32
C LEU A 342 -5.49 -13.58 9.44
N GLN A 343 -6.12 -14.76 9.49
CA GLN A 343 -7.07 -15.10 10.54
C GLN A 343 -6.42 -15.07 11.94
N SER A 344 -5.12 -15.34 12.01
CA SER A 344 -4.35 -15.28 13.26
C SER A 344 -3.92 -13.86 13.69
N TRP A 345 -4.05 -12.88 12.79
CA TRP A 345 -3.62 -11.48 12.98
C TRP A 345 -4.81 -10.51 13.09
N MET A 346 -5.94 -10.84 12.46
CA MET A 346 -7.17 -10.04 12.53
C MET A 346 -8.02 -10.34 13.77
N LYS A 347 -7.43 -10.84 14.86
CA LYS A 347 -8.17 -11.01 16.11
C LYS A 347 -8.63 -9.63 16.62
N GLU A 348 -9.88 -9.56 17.06
CA GLU A 348 -10.48 -8.31 17.52
C GLU A 348 -10.03 -7.91 18.92
N GLU A 349 -9.66 -8.89 19.74
CA GLU A 349 -9.22 -8.65 21.12
C GLU A 349 -7.77 -8.20 21.15
N GLU A 350 -7.58 -6.98 21.64
CA GLU A 350 -6.26 -6.39 21.92
C GLU A 350 -5.74 -6.91 23.26
N THR A 351 -4.44 -7.22 23.30
CA THR A 351 -3.75 -7.60 24.53
C THR A 351 -3.59 -6.40 25.47
N GLU A 352 -3.19 -6.65 26.71
CA GLU A 352 -2.94 -5.59 27.69
C GLU A 352 -1.82 -4.64 27.24
N ILE A 353 -0.76 -5.16 26.61
CA ILE A 353 0.35 -4.35 26.07
C ILE A 353 -0.12 -3.49 24.90
N GLU A 354 -0.93 -4.05 23.99
CA GLU A 354 -1.50 -3.30 22.87
C GLU A 354 -2.39 -2.16 23.37
N ARG A 355 -3.25 -2.42 24.39
CA ARG A 355 -4.12 -1.41 25.00
C ARG A 355 -3.34 -0.29 25.69
N LEU A 356 -2.25 -0.62 26.38
CA LEU A 356 -1.38 0.38 26.98
C LEU A 356 -0.80 1.31 25.91
N TRP A 357 -0.30 0.74 24.80
CA TRP A 357 0.23 1.54 23.70
C TRP A 357 -0.83 2.43 23.04
N ILE A 358 -2.05 1.91 22.87
CA ILE A 358 -3.19 2.68 22.37
C ILE A 358 -3.43 3.91 23.26
N SER A 359 -3.50 3.72 24.58
CA SER A 359 -3.73 4.81 25.54
C SER A 359 -2.63 5.87 25.48
N GLU A 360 -1.36 5.45 25.44
CA GLU A 360 -0.22 6.38 25.30
C GLU A 360 -0.27 7.17 23.99
N GLU A 361 -0.76 6.55 22.91
CA GLU A 361 -0.86 7.20 21.61
C GLU A 361 -2.07 8.15 21.53
N GLU A 362 -3.16 7.84 22.20
CA GLU A 362 -4.32 8.72 22.37
C GLU A 362 -3.93 9.98 23.16
N GLU A 363 -3.18 9.85 24.26
CA GLU A 363 -2.66 11.01 25.00
C GLU A 363 -1.79 11.94 24.13
N LYS A 364 -0.92 11.37 23.29
CA LYS A 364 -0.11 12.17 22.35
C LYS A 364 -0.96 12.88 21.31
N ARG A 365 -2.03 12.23 20.84
CA ARG A 365 -2.97 12.82 19.89
C ARG A 365 -3.66 14.03 20.52
N ASP A 366 -4.20 13.88 21.72
CA ASP A 366 -4.88 14.96 22.44
C ASP A 366 -3.92 16.14 22.70
N LEU A 367 -2.67 15.87 23.07
CA LEU A 367 -1.65 16.90 23.25
C LEU A 367 -1.32 17.66 21.95
N GLU A 368 -1.26 16.97 20.81
CA GLU A 368 -1.02 17.59 19.50
C GLU A 368 -2.22 18.43 19.05
N GLU A 369 -3.45 17.93 19.23
CA GLU A 369 -4.68 18.66 18.92
C GLU A 369 -4.80 19.93 19.79
N ASN A 370 -4.61 19.83 21.11
CA ASN A 370 -4.59 20.98 22.03
C ASN A 370 -3.52 22.03 21.64
N LYS A 371 -2.35 21.57 21.17
CA LYS A 371 -1.29 22.48 20.74
C LYS A 371 -1.69 23.27 19.48
N ILE A 372 -2.34 22.62 18.52
CA ILE A 372 -2.83 23.26 17.30
C ILE A 372 -3.86 24.33 17.65
N GLU A 373 -4.85 23.99 18.49
CA GLU A 373 -5.87 24.95 18.95
C GLU A 373 -5.25 26.16 19.67
N LEU A 374 -4.27 25.93 20.55
CA LEU A 374 -3.55 27.01 21.23
C LEU A 374 -2.79 27.91 20.27
N ASP A 375 -2.20 27.36 19.20
CA ASP A 375 -1.47 28.14 18.21
C ASP A 375 -2.41 28.91 17.27
N GLU A 376 -3.59 28.36 16.94
CA GLU A 376 -4.66 29.06 16.22
C GLU A 376 -5.17 30.26 17.03
N MET A 377 -5.48 30.07 18.32
CA MET A 377 -5.91 31.16 19.21
C MET A 377 -4.87 32.28 19.31
N LYS A 378 -3.58 31.93 19.40
CA LYS A 378 -2.50 32.95 19.42
C LYS A 378 -2.45 33.75 18.13
N ASN A 379 -2.65 33.10 16.98
CA ASN A 379 -2.65 33.76 15.68
C ASN A 379 -3.84 34.71 15.53
N GLU A 380 -5.03 34.33 16.01
CA GLU A 380 -6.21 35.21 16.04
C GLU A 380 -5.95 36.46 16.91
N ILE A 381 -5.43 36.28 18.12
CA ILE A 381 -5.06 37.40 19.01
C ILE A 381 -4.01 38.32 18.36
N ALA A 382 -3.04 37.76 17.65
CA ALA A 382 -2.03 38.54 16.94
C ALA A 382 -2.62 39.37 15.79
N LEU A 383 -3.58 38.79 15.04
CA LEU A 383 -4.31 39.49 13.97
C LEU A 383 -5.20 40.61 14.49
N GLU A 384 -5.84 40.44 15.66
CA GLU A 384 -6.63 41.49 16.30
C GLU A 384 -5.76 42.68 16.72
N LYS A 385 -4.56 42.43 17.25
CA LYS A 385 -3.60 43.49 17.65
C LYS A 385 -3.03 44.29 16.48
N LEU A 386 -3.02 43.74 15.27
CA LEU A 386 -2.54 44.41 14.05
C LEU A 386 -3.59 45.30 13.36
N LYS A 387 -4.86 45.21 13.77
CA LYS A 387 -5.98 46.00 13.21
C LYS A 387 -6.28 47.28 14.00
N VAL A 388 -5.43 47.63 14.98
CA VAL A 388 -5.57 48.81 15.85
C VAL A 388 -4.66 49.95 15.40
#